data_AF-A0AAP2RFD7-F1
#
_entry.id   AF-A0AAP2RFD7-F1
#
_cell.length_a   1.000
_cell.length_b   1.000
_cell.length_c   1.000
_cell.angle_alpha   90.00
_cell.angle_beta   90.00
_cell.angle_gamma   90.00
#
_symmetry.space_group_name_H-M   'P 1'
#
loop_
_entity.id
_entity.type
_entity.pdbx_description
1 polymer ?
#
loop_
_entity_poly.entity_id
_entity_poly.type
_entity_poly.pdbx_seq_one_letter_code
_entity_poly.pdbx_strand_id
1 'polypeptide(L)'
;MSIEKPNYSEHAEAPGATSIKELEMMKLEIVSLMTGANVRFPIDTREELLKVFPKATPMACQKGDRLLTMYDLICNLDNNDFPIKSAGDAASLLTARCPL
;
A
#
# COMPACT_ATOMS: atom_id res chain seq x y z
N MET A 1 -6.62 46.51 -23.27
CA MET A 1 -5.96 45.19 -23.29
C MET A 1 -5.74 44.77 -21.86
N SER A 2 -6.72 44.10 -21.27
CA SER A 2 -6.59 43.50 -19.95
C SER A 2 -6.33 42.02 -20.18
N ILE A 3 -5.10 41.59 -19.94
CA ILE A 3 -4.74 40.18 -20.01
C ILE A 3 -5.30 39.56 -18.74
N GLU A 4 -6.47 38.92 -18.86
CA GLU A 4 -7.04 38.09 -17.82
C GLU A 4 -6.07 36.95 -17.50
N LYS A 5 -5.57 36.92 -16.27
CA LYS A 5 -4.74 35.82 -15.78
C LYS A 5 -5.62 34.56 -15.71
N PRO A 6 -5.14 33.39 -16.15
CA PRO A 6 -5.91 32.16 -15.99
C PRO A 6 -6.09 31.87 -14.51
N ASN A 7 -7.35 31.87 -14.08
CA ASN A 7 -7.78 31.36 -12.79
C ASN A 7 -7.61 29.84 -12.84
N TYR A 8 -6.51 29.33 -12.28
CA TYR A 8 -6.37 27.91 -12.00
C TYR A 8 -7.23 27.58 -10.78
N SER A 9 -8.54 27.45 -11.01
CA SER A 9 -9.47 26.86 -10.06
C SER A 9 -9.17 25.37 -9.95
N GLU A 10 -8.64 25.00 -8.79
CA GLU A 10 -8.85 23.76 -8.05
C GLU A 10 -9.29 22.52 -8.87
N HIS A 11 -8.33 21.59 -9.01
CA HIS A 11 -8.56 20.14 -8.88
C HIS A 11 -9.87 19.59 -9.45
N ALA A 12 -10.00 19.60 -10.77
CA ALA A 12 -10.65 18.49 -11.45
C ALA A 12 -9.68 17.31 -11.46
N GLU A 13 -9.46 16.68 -10.29
CA GLU A 13 -8.80 15.38 -10.25
C GLU A 13 -9.70 14.40 -11.01
N ALA A 14 -9.24 13.93 -12.17
CA ALA A 14 -9.93 12.87 -12.88
C ALA A 14 -10.19 11.70 -11.90
N PRO A 15 -11.33 10.98 -11.97
CA PRO A 15 -11.76 9.98 -10.99
C PRO A 15 -10.83 8.74 -10.79
N GLY A 16 -9.56 8.81 -11.18
CA GLY A 16 -8.50 7.86 -10.79
C GLY A 16 -7.17 8.51 -10.40
N ALA A 17 -7.01 9.83 -10.48
CA ALA A 17 -5.78 10.52 -10.10
C ALA A 17 -5.55 10.54 -8.58
N THR A 18 -6.64 10.61 -7.80
CA THR A 18 -6.60 10.51 -6.34
C THR A 18 -6.21 9.09 -5.91
N SER A 19 -6.82 8.07 -6.51
CA SER A 19 -6.54 6.66 -6.22
C SER A 19 -5.11 6.22 -6.56
N ILE A 20 -4.50 6.77 -7.62
CA ILE A 20 -3.10 6.50 -7.95
C ILE A 20 -2.16 7.04 -6.87
N LYS A 21 -2.36 8.28 -6.42
CA LYS A 21 -1.55 8.88 -5.34
C LYS A 21 -1.73 8.11 -4.03
N GLU A 22 -2.94 7.68 -3.71
CA GLU A 22 -3.22 6.88 -2.52
C GLU A 22 -2.51 5.52 -2.55
N LEU A 23 -2.50 4.83 -3.71
CA LEU A 23 -1.73 3.60 -3.89
C LEU A 23 -0.22 3.83 -3.72
N GLU A 24 0.31 4.91 -4.29
CA GLU A 24 1.74 5.24 -4.17
C GLU A 24 2.13 5.54 -2.73
N MET A 25 1.31 6.32 -2.02
CA MET A 25 1.53 6.59 -0.59
C MET A 25 1.47 5.31 0.24
N MET A 26 0.50 4.43 -0.03
CA MET A 26 0.40 3.13 0.64
C MET A 26 1.65 2.26 0.38
N LYS A 27 2.17 2.24 -0.86
CA LYS A 27 3.41 1.52 -1.16
C LYS A 27 4.58 2.04 -0.34
N LEU A 28 4.74 3.36 -0.24
CA LEU A 28 5.80 3.98 0.55
C LEU A 28 5.68 3.66 2.03
N GLU A 29 4.46 3.67 2.57
CA GLU A 29 4.17 3.27 3.96
C GLU A 29 4.58 1.82 4.21
N ILE A 30 4.20 0.89 3.33
CA ILE A 30 4.55 -0.54 3.46
C ILE A 30 6.08 -0.73 3.44
N VAL A 31 6.77 -0.08 2.51
CA VAL A 31 8.25 -0.14 2.43
C VAL A 31 8.88 0.39 3.72
N SER A 32 8.37 1.51 4.23
CA SER A 32 8.83 2.12 5.48
C SER A 32 8.63 1.18 6.67
N LEU A 33 7.46 0.56 6.78
CA LEU A 33 7.14 -0.42 7.82
C LEU A 33 8.05 -1.65 7.74
N MET A 34 8.31 -2.19 6.55
CA MET A 34 9.22 -3.32 6.36
C MET A 34 10.67 -2.99 6.71
N THR A 35 11.11 -1.79 6.35
CA THR A 35 12.45 -1.30 6.69
C THR A 35 12.58 -1.10 8.20
N GLY A 36 11.60 -0.45 8.84
CA GLY A 36 11.57 -0.23 10.29
C GLY A 36 11.47 -1.53 11.10
N ALA A 37 10.79 -2.54 10.57
CA ALA A 37 10.72 -3.87 11.17
C ALA A 37 11.94 -4.76 10.87
N ASN A 38 12.94 -4.25 10.14
CA ASN A 38 14.16 -4.96 9.77
C ASN A 38 13.88 -6.34 9.12
N VAL A 39 12.90 -6.37 8.21
CA VAL A 39 12.51 -7.57 7.47
C VAL A 39 13.71 -8.08 6.66
N ARG A 40 14.02 -9.36 6.82
CA ARG A 40 15.03 -10.04 5.99
C ARG A 40 14.36 -10.62 4.76
N PHE A 41 14.97 -10.38 3.61
CA PHE A 41 14.55 -10.92 2.32
C PHE A 41 15.54 -12.01 1.86
N PRO A 42 15.10 -13.02 1.07
CA PRO A 42 13.72 -13.24 0.66
C PRO A 42 12.84 -13.68 1.83
N ILE A 43 11.55 -13.37 1.74
CA ILE A 43 10.53 -13.99 2.60
C ILE A 43 9.93 -15.12 1.78
N ASP A 44 10.06 -16.34 2.29
CA ASP A 44 9.69 -17.55 1.54
C ASP A 44 8.26 -17.98 1.81
N THR A 45 7.68 -17.53 2.93
CA THR A 45 6.33 -17.94 3.36
C THR A 45 5.52 -16.80 3.95
N ARG A 46 4.20 -16.96 3.89
CA ARG A 46 3.26 -16.02 4.52
C ARG A 46 3.46 -15.97 6.03
N GLU A 47 3.71 -17.10 6.66
CA GLU A 47 3.89 -17.23 8.10
C GLU A 47 5.11 -16.45 8.60
N GLU A 48 6.18 -16.39 7.80
CA GLU A 48 7.33 -15.52 8.09
C GLU A 48 6.94 -14.05 8.08
N LEU A 49 6.21 -13.61 7.05
CA LEU A 49 5.75 -12.22 6.94
C LEU A 49 4.79 -11.84 8.09
N LEU A 50 3.89 -12.75 8.49
CA LEU A 50 2.96 -12.55 9.60
C LEU A 50 3.65 -12.49 10.97
N LYS A 51 4.83 -13.10 11.14
CA LYS A 51 5.60 -13.01 12.39
C LYS A 51 6.26 -11.64 12.58
N VAL A 52 6.55 -10.94 11.48
CA VAL A 52 7.17 -9.61 11.52
C VAL A 52 6.15 -8.56 11.96
N PHE A 53 4.92 -8.64 11.44
CA PHE A 53 3.91 -7.60 11.64
C PHE A 53 2.88 -7.97 12.72
N PRO A 54 2.72 -7.12 13.75
CA PRO A 54 1.61 -7.26 14.69
C PRO A 54 0.25 -7.21 13.98
N LYS A 55 -0.74 -7.95 14.53
CA LYS A 55 -2.13 -7.95 14.01
C LYS A 55 -2.77 -6.56 13.96
N ALA A 56 -2.33 -5.66 14.83
CA ALA A 56 -2.91 -4.33 15.00
C ALA A 56 -2.25 -3.25 14.11
N THR A 57 -1.28 -3.60 13.25
CA THR A 57 -0.61 -2.61 12.38
C THR A 57 -1.63 -2.04 11.39
N PRO A 58 -2.02 -0.77 11.53
CA PRO A 58 -3.00 -0.16 10.64
C PRO A 58 -2.40 0.01 9.25
N MET A 59 -3.25 -0.02 8.22
CA MET A 59 -2.87 0.29 6.85
C MET A 59 -3.83 1.32 6.29
N ALA A 60 -3.35 2.16 5.36
CA ALA A 60 -4.18 3.10 4.59
C ALA A 60 -5.07 2.40 3.53
N CYS A 61 -5.62 1.23 3.85
CA CYS A 61 -6.49 0.46 2.97
C CYS A 61 -7.85 0.23 3.63
N GLN A 62 -8.95 0.56 2.96
CA GLN A 62 -10.31 0.39 3.47
C GLN A 62 -11.10 -0.59 2.61
N LYS A 63 -11.98 -1.36 3.22
CA LYS A 63 -12.94 -2.23 2.54
C LYS A 63 -14.33 -1.96 3.12
N GLY A 64 -15.15 -1.19 2.41
CA GLY A 64 -16.38 -0.62 2.98
C GLY A 64 -16.04 0.28 4.16
N ASP A 65 -16.73 0.11 5.29
CA ASP A 65 -16.51 0.91 6.51
C ASP A 65 -15.37 0.39 7.41
N ARG A 66 -14.63 -0.65 6.97
CA ARG A 66 -13.56 -1.27 7.76
C ARG A 66 -12.18 -0.90 7.22
N LEU A 67 -11.35 -0.30 8.08
CA LEU A 67 -9.91 -0.18 7.85
C LEU A 67 -9.26 -1.57 7.92
N LEU A 68 -8.55 -1.96 6.87
CA LEU A 68 -7.77 -3.19 6.84
C LEU A 68 -6.44 -2.96 7.55
N THR A 69 -5.94 -4.03 8.18
CA THR A 69 -4.63 -4.05 8.81
C THR A 69 -3.60 -4.67 7.86
N MET A 70 -2.32 -4.47 8.15
CA MET A 70 -1.24 -5.16 7.43
C MET A 70 -1.44 -6.68 7.48
N TYR A 71 -1.87 -7.18 8.65
CA TYR A 71 -2.18 -8.59 8.84
C TYR A 71 -3.29 -9.08 7.90
N ASP A 72 -4.38 -8.31 7.76
CA ASP A 72 -5.46 -8.64 6.82
C ASP A 72 -4.95 -8.72 5.37
N LEU A 73 -4.08 -7.79 4.96
CA LEU A 73 -3.49 -7.79 3.61
C LEU A 73 -2.58 -9.01 3.39
N ILE A 74 -1.71 -9.33 4.35
CA ILE A 74 -0.82 -10.49 4.28
C ILE A 74 -1.64 -11.80 4.24
N CYS A 75 -2.73 -11.87 5.00
CA CYS A 75 -3.64 -13.02 4.97
C CYS A 75 -4.27 -13.25 3.59
N ASN A 76 -4.40 -12.21 2.76
CA ASN A 76 -4.94 -12.29 1.40
C ASN A 76 -3.87 -12.57 0.31
N LEU A 77 -2.59 -12.71 0.67
CA LEU A 77 -1.56 -13.17 -0.26
C LEU A 77 -1.75 -14.64 -0.61
N ASP A 78 -1.30 -15.07 -1.78
CA ASP A 78 -1.29 -16.45 -2.21
C ASP A 78 0.11 -17.05 -2.03
N ASN A 79 0.20 -18.38 -1.93
CA ASN A 79 1.51 -19.03 -1.82
C ASN A 79 2.39 -18.81 -3.06
N ASN A 80 1.77 -18.51 -4.21
CA ASN A 80 2.46 -18.16 -5.46
C ASN A 80 3.08 -16.76 -5.46
N ASP A 81 2.72 -15.90 -4.48
CA ASP A 81 3.33 -14.57 -4.33
C ASP A 81 4.72 -14.64 -3.66
N PHE A 82 5.10 -15.82 -3.17
CA PHE A 82 6.38 -16.07 -2.53
C PHE A 82 7.34 -16.82 -3.49
N PRO A 83 8.67 -16.59 -3.40
CA PRO A 83 9.35 -15.75 -2.42
C PRO A 83 9.30 -14.26 -2.76
N ILE A 84 9.06 -13.43 -1.75
CA ILE A 84 9.10 -11.97 -1.84
C ILE A 84 10.56 -11.54 -1.70
N LYS A 85 11.12 -10.87 -2.72
CA LYS A 85 12.56 -10.59 -2.81
C LYS A 85 12.96 -9.24 -2.25
N SER A 86 12.02 -8.31 -2.10
CA SER A 86 12.29 -6.96 -1.63
C SER A 86 11.06 -6.32 -0.98
N ALA A 87 11.28 -5.25 -0.22
CA ALA A 87 10.20 -4.46 0.37
C ALA A 87 9.31 -3.81 -0.71
N GLY A 88 9.89 -3.45 -1.86
CA GLY A 88 9.13 -2.90 -2.99
C GLY A 88 8.20 -3.92 -3.65
N ASP A 89 8.66 -5.17 -3.79
CA ASP A 89 7.82 -6.26 -4.31
C ASP A 89 6.66 -6.52 -3.34
N ALA A 90 6.96 -6.59 -2.05
CA ALA A 90 5.98 -6.82 -1.02
C ALA A 90 4.93 -5.70 -0.98
N ALA A 91 5.36 -4.43 -1.08
CA ALA A 91 4.47 -3.28 -1.15
C ALA A 91 3.57 -3.34 -2.38
N SER A 92 4.12 -3.72 -3.54
CA SER A 92 3.35 -3.88 -4.77
C SER A 92 2.31 -5.00 -4.66
N LEU A 93 2.67 -6.14 -4.06
CA LEU A 93 1.76 -7.25 -3.81
C LEU A 93 0.64 -6.87 -2.82
N LEU A 94 0.99 -6.28 -1.69
CA LEU A 94 0.05 -5.93 -0.63
C LEU A 94 -0.92 -4.81 -1.06
N THR A 95 -0.44 -3.82 -1.81
CA THR A 95 -1.32 -2.79 -2.40
C THR A 95 -2.26 -3.37 -3.45
N ALA A 96 -1.83 -4.37 -4.23
CA ALA A 96 -2.72 -5.08 -5.16
C ALA A 96 -3.83 -5.90 -4.48
N ARG A 97 -3.66 -6.25 -3.19
CA ARG A 97 -4.70 -6.92 -2.39
C ARG A 97 -5.63 -5.92 -1.68
N CYS A 98 -5.37 -4.62 -1.79
CA CYS A 98 -6.26 -3.59 -1.29
C CYS A 98 -7.41 -3.34 -2.28
N PRO A 99 -8.69 -3.52 -1.87
CA PRO A 99 -9.83 -3.14 -2.70
C PRO A 99 -10.01 -1.61 -2.61
N LEU A 100 -9.40 -0.87 -3.53
CA LEU A 100 -9.72 0.54 -3.74
C LEU A 100 -11.01 0.72 -4.55
#